data_AF-A0A2R6Y5N9-F1
#
_entry.id   AF-A0A2R6Y5N9-F1
#
_cell.length_a   1.000
_cell.length_b   1.000
_cell.length_c   1.000
_cell.angle_alpha   90.00
_cell.angle_beta   90.00
_cell.angle_gamma   90.00
#
_symmetry.space_group_name_H-M   'P 1'
#
loop_
_entity.id
_entity.type
_entity.pdbx_description
1 polymer ?
#
loop_
_entity_poly.entity_id
_entity_poly.type
_entity_poly.pdbx_seq_one_letter_code
_entity_poly.pdbx_strand_id
1 'polypeptide(L)'
;MPKINNKILLQDLKKTNLDDNLLNNLNSVRENTNALSSFKNDVKKKFDWQKAMPPMTCNHSLVQKFREEAKSKDWKYTTLMNKILEERYGKENNNNEDD
;
A
#
# COMPACT_ATOMS: atom_id res chain seq x y z
N MET A 1 17.78 28.15 -12.37
CA MET A 1 17.40 27.44 -13.61
C MET A 1 16.02 27.92 -14.05
N PRO A 2 15.82 28.31 -15.33
CA PRO A 2 14.51 28.68 -15.82
C PRO A 2 13.62 27.42 -15.91
N LYS A 3 12.39 27.51 -15.38
CA LYS A 3 11.38 26.45 -15.51
C LYS A 3 10.70 26.63 -16.87
N ILE A 4 10.88 25.67 -17.77
CA ILE A 4 10.19 25.64 -19.05
C ILE A 4 8.72 25.30 -18.77
N ASN A 5 7.82 26.25 -18.99
CA ASN A 5 6.39 26.07 -18.86
C ASN A 5 5.84 25.37 -20.12
N ASN A 6 5.66 24.05 -20.06
CA ASN A 6 5.11 23.22 -21.16
C ASN A 6 3.65 23.58 -21.56
N LYS A 7 3.01 24.56 -20.91
CA LYS A 7 1.63 24.98 -21.18
C LYS A 7 1.49 25.78 -22.50
N ILE A 8 2.60 26.30 -23.04
CA ILE A 8 2.60 27.15 -24.23
C ILE A 8 2.62 26.33 -25.54
N LEU A 9 3.21 25.13 -25.54
CA LEU A 9 3.49 24.40 -26.80
C LEU A 9 2.27 23.80 -27.52
N LEU A 10 1.24 23.33 -26.81
CA LEU A 10 0.12 22.61 -27.43
C LEU A 10 -0.91 23.51 -28.14
N GLN A 11 -0.99 24.78 -27.73
CA GLN A 11 -1.98 25.73 -28.23
C GLN A 11 -1.51 26.34 -29.56
N ASP A 12 -0.19 26.54 -29.68
CA ASP A 12 0.46 27.12 -30.84
C ASP A 12 0.65 26.09 -31.98
N LEU A 13 0.79 24.79 -31.67
CA LEU A 13 0.89 23.71 -32.66
C LEU A 13 -0.43 23.40 -33.41
N LYS A 14 -1.59 23.80 -32.87
CA LYS A 14 -2.89 23.63 -33.54
C LYS A 14 -3.08 24.54 -34.75
N LYS A 15 -2.19 25.52 -34.98
CA LYS A 15 -2.28 26.48 -36.09
C LYS A 15 -1.50 26.08 -37.35
N THR A 16 -0.73 25.00 -37.30
CA THR A 16 -0.05 24.45 -38.48
C THR A 16 -0.73 23.17 -38.90
N ASN A 17 -0.95 22.96 -40.21
CA ASN A 17 -1.47 21.71 -40.78
C ASN A 17 -0.58 20.54 -40.32
N LEU A 18 -0.96 19.91 -39.21
CA LEU A 18 -0.26 18.80 -38.62
C LEU A 18 -0.95 17.54 -39.10
N ASP A 19 -0.20 16.62 -39.74
CA ASP A 19 -0.75 15.34 -40.18
C ASP A 19 -1.47 14.62 -39.04
N ASP A 20 -2.69 14.15 -39.30
CA ASP A 20 -3.55 13.47 -38.32
C ASP A 20 -2.85 12.29 -37.64
N ASN A 21 -1.91 11.66 -38.35
CA ASN A 21 -1.08 10.57 -37.84
C ASN A 21 -0.14 11.03 -36.71
N LEU A 22 0.45 12.23 -36.83
CA LEU A 22 1.31 12.81 -35.81
C LEU A 22 0.51 13.21 -34.57
N LEU A 23 -0.70 13.75 -34.77
CA LEU A 23 -1.60 14.11 -33.66
C LEU A 23 -2.04 12.87 -32.87
N ASN A 24 -2.34 11.76 -33.56
CA ASN A 24 -2.71 10.49 -32.93
C ASN A 24 -1.56 9.89 -32.12
N ASN A 25 -0.33 9.95 -32.64
CA ASN A 25 0.86 9.49 -31.92
C ASN A 25 1.13 10.33 -30.66
N LEU A 26 0.97 11.65 -30.73
CA LEU A 26 1.11 12.53 -29.56
C LEU A 26 0.05 12.28 -28.49
N ASN A 27 -1.20 12.02 -28.89
CA ASN A 27 -2.26 11.65 -27.97
C ASN A 27 -1.98 10.30 -27.31
N SER A 28 -1.49 9.30 -28.05
CA SER A 28 -1.09 8.00 -27.50
C SER A 28 0.03 8.13 -26.46
N VAL A 29 1.05 8.95 -26.74
CA VAL A 29 2.13 9.23 -25.77
C VAL A 29 1.58 9.92 -24.53
N ARG A 30 0.67 10.89 -24.69
CA ARG A 30 0.03 11.59 -23.56
C ARG A 30 -0.79 10.64 -22.68
N GLU A 31 -1.62 9.79 -23.28
CA GLU A 31 -2.40 8.75 -22.58
C GLU A 31 -1.47 7.82 -21.78
N ASN A 32 -0.38 7.34 -22.40
CA ASN A 32 0.61 6.50 -21.72
C ASN A 32 1.32 7.21 -20.56
N THR A 33 1.64 8.50 -20.70
CA THR A 33 2.25 9.28 -19.60
C THR A 33 1.26 9.58 -18.47
N ASN A 34 -0.01 9.80 -18.78
CA ASN A 34 -1.07 9.99 -17.79
C ASN A 34 -1.31 8.69 -17.01
N ALA A 35 -1.36 7.54 -17.68
CA ALA A 35 -1.45 6.23 -17.03
C ALA A 35 -0.27 6.00 -16.07
N LEU A 36 0.97 6.32 -16.49
CA LEU A 36 2.16 6.24 -15.64
C LEU A 36 2.10 7.19 -14.43
N SER A 37 1.47 8.37 -14.59
CA SER A 37 1.26 9.32 -13.49
C SER A 37 0.23 8.82 -12.47
N SER A 38 -0.80 8.09 -12.92
CA SER A 38 -1.83 7.50 -12.05
C SER A 38 -1.25 6.45 -11.10
N PHE A 39 -0.26 5.65 -11.53
CA PHE A 39 0.47 4.73 -10.65
C PHE A 39 1.29 5.42 -9.55
N LYS A 40 1.63 6.71 -9.71
CA LYS A 40 2.31 7.50 -8.67
C LYS A 40 1.33 8.11 -7.66
N ASN A 41 0.05 8.20 -8.01
CA ASN A 41 -1.00 8.84 -7.22
C ASN A 41 -1.82 7.85 -6.38
N ASP A 42 -1.55 6.54 -6.46
CA ASP A 42 -1.87 5.60 -5.38
C ASP A 42 -0.91 5.85 -4.22
N VAL A 43 -1.09 7.02 -3.62
CA VAL A 43 -0.39 7.51 -2.45
C VAL A 43 -0.62 6.49 -1.35
N LYS A 44 0.41 5.67 -1.13
CA LYS A 44 0.81 5.07 0.14
C LYS A 44 -0.11 5.54 1.27
N LYS A 45 -1.14 4.75 1.62
CA LYS A 45 -1.71 4.82 2.98
C LYS A 45 -0.51 4.74 3.89
N LYS A 46 -0.17 5.85 4.57
CA LYS A 46 1.01 5.90 5.43
C LYS A 46 0.81 4.78 6.44
N PHE A 47 1.62 3.73 6.31
CA PHE A 47 1.59 2.61 7.23
C PHE A 47 1.96 3.19 8.59
N ASP A 48 1.05 3.07 9.55
CA ASP A 48 1.26 3.59 10.89
C ASP A 48 2.22 2.66 11.62
N TRP A 49 3.51 2.91 11.43
CA TRP A 49 4.59 2.17 12.07
C TRP A 49 4.53 2.24 13.61
N GLN A 50 3.77 3.17 14.20
CA GLN A 50 3.57 3.22 15.66
C GLN A 50 2.60 2.13 16.14
N LYS A 51 1.68 1.68 15.29
CA LYS A 51 0.68 0.66 15.61
C LYS A 51 0.98 -0.73 15.04
N ALA A 52 2.04 -0.83 14.25
CA ALA A 52 2.45 -2.06 13.62
C ALA A 52 3.65 -2.68 14.32
N MET A 53 3.63 -4.00 14.46
CA MET A 53 4.84 -4.72 14.86
C MET A 53 5.89 -4.62 13.75
N PRO A 54 7.16 -4.34 14.07
CA PRO A 54 8.24 -4.38 13.09
C PRO A 54 8.42 -5.82 12.58
N PRO A 55 9.02 -6.01 11.39
CA PRO A 55 9.43 -7.32 10.94
C PRO A 55 10.37 -7.97 11.97
N MET A 56 10.06 -9.19 12.37
CA MET A 56 10.85 -9.94 13.36
C MET A 56 11.07 -11.37 12.92
N THR A 57 12.22 -11.92 13.31
CA THR A 57 12.55 -13.32 13.13
C THR A 57 12.17 -14.11 14.39
N CYS A 58 11.60 -15.29 14.19
CA CYS A 58 11.20 -16.19 15.26
C CYS A 58 11.93 -17.53 15.13
N ASN A 59 12.05 -18.26 16.24
CA ASN A 59 12.64 -19.60 16.23
C ASN A 59 11.89 -20.51 15.25
N HIS A 60 12.64 -21.21 14.38
CA HIS A 60 12.08 -22.05 13.32
C HIS A 60 11.09 -23.11 13.83
N SER A 61 11.42 -23.79 14.94
CA SER A 61 10.56 -24.83 15.53
C SER A 61 9.22 -24.26 16.00
N LEU A 62 9.24 -23.06 16.58
CA LEU A 62 8.01 -22.38 17.03
C LEU A 62 7.16 -21.92 15.85
N VAL A 63 7.79 -21.42 14.78
CA VAL A 63 7.08 -21.02 13.55
C VAL A 63 6.36 -22.21 12.94
N GLN A 64 6.98 -23.39 12.92
CA GLN A 64 6.35 -24.59 12.40
C GLN A 64 5.11 -24.97 13.22
N LYS A 65 5.24 -25.07 14.55
CA LYS A 65 4.12 -25.39 15.45
C LYS A 65 2.97 -24.37 15.32
N PHE A 66 3.31 -23.08 15.24
CA PHE A 66 2.34 -22.00 15.04
C PHE A 66 1.57 -22.16 13.73
N ARG A 67 2.24 -22.54 12.63
CA ARG A 67 1.59 -22.79 11.33
C ARG A 67 0.68 -24.01 11.37
N GLU A 68 1.12 -25.08 12.04
CA GLU A 68 0.34 -26.30 12.23
C GLU A 68 -0.93 -26.02 13.04
N GLU A 69 -0.82 -25.25 14.13
CA GLU A 69 -1.96 -24.82 14.95
C GLU A 69 -2.93 -23.93 14.17
N ALA A 70 -2.42 -22.95 13.42
CA ALA A 70 -3.27 -22.10 12.59
C ALA A 70 -4.04 -22.93 11.56
N LYS A 71 -3.38 -23.93 10.94
CA LYS A 71 -4.01 -24.82 9.97
C LYS A 71 -5.06 -25.73 10.62
N SER A 72 -4.78 -26.31 11.79
CA SER A 72 -5.72 -27.20 12.47
C SER A 72 -6.98 -26.49 12.93
N LYS A 73 -6.89 -25.19 13.24
CA LYS A 73 -8.01 -24.32 13.63
C LYS A 73 -8.69 -23.61 12.45
N ASP A 74 -8.21 -23.79 11.22
CA ASP A 74 -8.61 -23.02 10.04
C ASP A 74 -8.54 -21.49 10.26
N TRP A 75 -7.49 -21.05 10.96
CA TRP A 75 -7.27 -19.65 11.31
C TRP A 75 -6.19 -19.01 10.44
N LYS A 76 -6.38 -17.72 10.16
CA LYS A 76 -5.30 -16.89 9.63
C LYS A 76 -4.21 -16.72 10.70
N TYR A 77 -2.96 -16.61 10.28
CA TYR A 77 -1.83 -16.36 11.17
C TYR A 77 -2.02 -15.09 12.03
N THR A 78 -2.58 -14.03 11.44
CA THR A 78 -2.90 -12.80 12.18
C THR A 78 -3.95 -13.03 13.26
N THR A 79 -4.96 -13.85 12.98
CA THR A 79 -5.99 -14.21 13.97
C THR A 79 -5.40 -14.98 15.14
N LEU A 80 -4.57 -16.00 14.87
CA LEU A 80 -3.91 -16.77 15.93
C LEU A 80 -2.96 -15.88 16.75
N MET A 81 -2.16 -15.03 16.10
CA MET A 81 -1.29 -14.10 16.80
C MET A 81 -2.07 -13.13 17.69
N ASN A 82 -3.17 -12.56 17.18
CA ASN A 82 -4.02 -11.67 17.97
C ASN A 82 -4.61 -12.39 19.19
N LYS A 83 -5.04 -13.65 19.05
CA LYS A 83 -5.54 -14.44 20.18
C LYS A 83 -4.47 -14.68 21.24
N ILE A 84 -3.24 -15.05 20.83
CA ILE A 84 -2.11 -15.22 21.76
C ILE A 84 -1.80 -13.91 22.49
N LEU A 85 -1.80 -12.78 21.79
CA LEU A 85 -1.55 -11.47 22.38
C LEU A 85 -2.67 -11.04 23.33
N GLU A 86 -3.93 -11.27 22.97
CA GLU A 86 -5.11 -11.01 23.80
C GLU A 86 -5.11 -11.88 25.07
N GLU A 87 -4.75 -13.16 24.95
CA GLU A 87 -4.64 -14.06 26.11
C GLU A 87 -3.55 -13.63 27.09
N ARG A 88 -2.44 -13.08 26.58
CA ARG A 88 -1.28 -12.68 27.38
C ARG A 88 -1.39 -11.27 27.97
N TYR A 89 -1.93 -10.33 27.20
CA TYR A 89 -1.94 -8.90 27.54
C TYR A 89 -3.34 -8.30 27.65
N GLY A 90 -4.38 -8.98 27.14
CA GLY A 90 -5.76 -8.51 27.15
C GLY A 90 -6.53 -8.85 28.43
N LYS A 91 -5.94 -9.64 29.34
CA LYS A 91 -6.48 -9.82 30.69
C LYS A 91 -6.04 -8.66 31.56
N GLU A 92 -6.71 -7.52 31.44
CA GLU A 92 -6.74 -6.57 32.54
C GLU A 92 -7.48 -7.26 33.70
N ASN A 93 -6.82 -7.35 34.85
CA ASN A 93 -7.44 -7.76 36.11
C ASN A 93 -8.61 -6.82 36.39
N ASN A 94 -9.83 -7.20 35.98
CA ASN A 94 -11.04 -6.79 36.68
C ASN A 94 -11.09 -7.54 38.02
N ASN A 95 -10.08 -7.31 38.88
CA ASN A 95 -10.27 -7.39 40.32
C ASN A 95 -11.01 -6.11 40.69
N ASN A 96 -12.26 -5.99 40.26
CA ASN A 96 -13.15 -5.00 40.83
C ASN A 96 -13.51 -5.56 42.19
N GLU A 97 -12.99 -4.87 43.19
CA GLU A 97 -13.15 -5.04 44.62
C GLU A 97 -14.54 -5.58 45.00
N ASP A 98 -14.56 -6.71 45.70
CA ASP A 98 -15.68 -7.13 46.55
C ASP A 98 -15.77 -6.06 47.66
N ASP A 99 -16.69 -5.10 47.52
CA ASP A 99 -17.17 -4.20 48.59
C ASP A 99 -18.53 -4.68 49.10
#